data_AF-A0A846NB52-F1
#
_entry.id   AF-A0A846NB52-F1
#
_cell.length_a   1.000
_cell.length_b   1.000
_cell.length_c   1.000
_cell.angle_alpha   90.00
_cell.angle_beta   90.00
_cell.angle_gamma   90.00
#
_symmetry.space_group_name_H-M   'P 1'
#
loop_
_entity.id
_entity.type
_entity.pdbx_description
1 polymer ?
#
loop_
_entity_poly.entity_id
_entity_poly.type
_entity_poly.pdbx_seq_one_letter_code
_entity_poly.pdbx_strand_id
1 'polypeptide(L)'
;ARVGGNTKAREIDVGGSFEAHGDVEAEKIGAGGSIRIEGTTTSSRISVGGTFEGKGRVDVETIIVGGTAKVAGGEVKNRISVGGTFESSSPLKFNAIDVGGRVTLTGGCEGERVNVGGTLRVEGDLKFAGIDVGGSARISSDAQGQTIDVGGKLAVGKNLTLKGKLDVGGAAEAGEVLKARSVSVGGSLKARRVEAENSVRVGGRIETKEGVKAASVEIGRKGEIIGVVVAEE
;
A
#
# COMPACT_ATOMS: atom_id res chain seq x y z
N ALA A 1 23.47 21.16 -7.99
CA ALA A 1 24.53 21.28 -6.97
C ALA A 1 24.93 19.88 -6.50
N ARG A 2 26.22 19.66 -6.21
CA ARG A 2 26.72 18.40 -5.66
C ARG A 2 27.44 18.68 -4.34
N VAL A 3 27.05 18.01 -3.26
CA VAL A 3 27.62 18.18 -1.93
C VAL A 3 28.22 16.84 -1.49
N GLY A 4 29.54 16.82 -1.27
CA GLY A 4 30.26 15.61 -0.87
C GLY A 4 30.12 15.26 0.62
N GLY A 5 29.86 16.25 1.47
CA GLY A 5 29.70 16.08 2.92
C GLY A 5 28.26 16.23 3.38
N ASN A 6 28.10 16.33 4.70
CA ASN A 6 26.79 16.55 5.32
C ASN A 6 26.26 17.95 4.99
N THR A 7 24.98 18.05 4.69
CA THR A 7 24.28 19.30 4.42
C THR A 7 23.34 19.60 5.55
N LYS A 8 23.54 20.74 6.23
CA LYS A 8 22.60 21.27 7.22
C LYS A 8 22.15 22.65 6.79
N ALA A 9 20.86 22.82 6.60
CA ALA A 9 20.28 24.09 6.18
C ALA A 9 18.87 24.23 6.74
N ARG A 10 18.35 25.46 6.85
CA ARG A 10 16.93 25.63 7.16
C ARG A 10 16.07 25.22 5.97
N GLU A 11 16.45 25.68 4.79
CA GLU A 11 15.74 25.46 3.54
C GLU A 11 16.75 25.16 2.42
N ILE A 12 16.46 24.15 1.63
CA ILE A 12 17.20 23.76 0.44
C ILE A 12 16.25 23.94 -0.73
N ASP A 13 16.54 24.86 -1.64
CA ASP A 13 15.77 25.06 -2.88
C ASP A 13 16.68 24.90 -4.10
N VAL A 14 16.23 24.09 -5.06
CA VAL A 14 17.03 23.58 -6.17
C VAL A 14 16.22 23.69 -7.46
N GLY A 15 16.57 24.63 -8.32
CA GLY A 15 15.91 24.76 -9.63
C GLY A 15 16.19 23.60 -10.59
N GLY A 16 17.38 22.98 -10.49
CA GLY A 16 17.84 21.89 -11.35
C GLY A 16 17.97 20.56 -10.61
N SER A 17 19.19 20.07 -10.47
CA SER A 17 19.50 18.83 -9.74
C SER A 17 20.26 19.10 -8.43
N PHE A 18 20.02 18.27 -7.42
CA PHE A 18 20.76 18.26 -6.16
C PHE A 18 21.19 16.83 -5.83
N GLU A 19 22.48 16.67 -5.56
CA GLU A 19 23.07 15.39 -5.18
C GLU A 19 23.89 15.57 -3.90
N ALA A 20 23.50 14.87 -2.85
CA ALA A 20 24.22 14.83 -1.58
C ALA A 20 24.76 13.43 -1.32
N HIS A 21 26.07 13.32 -1.07
CA HIS A 21 26.71 12.05 -0.69
C HIS A 21 26.64 11.79 0.81
N GLY A 22 26.62 12.86 1.62
CA GLY A 22 26.45 12.79 3.07
C GLY A 22 24.99 12.91 3.51
N ASP A 23 24.81 13.04 4.83
CA ASP A 23 23.49 13.23 5.42
C ASP A 23 22.94 14.62 5.12
N VAL A 24 21.62 14.73 4.94
CA VAL A 24 20.91 15.99 4.68
C VAL A 24 19.89 16.22 5.79
N GLU A 25 20.08 17.32 6.52
CA GLU A 25 19.17 17.80 7.56
C GLU A 25 18.66 19.19 7.16
N ALA A 26 17.36 19.29 6.88
CA ALA A 26 16.73 20.59 6.62
C ALA A 26 15.25 20.63 6.95
N GLU A 27 14.71 21.77 7.40
CA GLU A 27 13.26 21.89 7.64
C GLU A 27 12.47 21.69 6.34
N LYS A 28 12.94 22.27 5.24
CA LYS A 28 12.32 22.17 3.92
C LYS A 28 13.33 21.83 2.84
N ILE A 29 12.96 20.88 2.00
CA ILE A 29 13.71 20.49 0.81
C ILE A 29 12.78 20.64 -0.40
N GLY A 30 13.09 21.60 -1.26
CA GLY A 30 12.40 21.90 -2.50
C GLY A 30 13.29 21.64 -3.71
N ALA A 31 12.75 20.97 -4.73
CA ALA A 31 13.40 20.95 -6.04
C ALA A 31 12.41 21.02 -7.19
N GLY A 32 12.70 21.88 -8.16
CA GLY A 32 12.01 21.88 -9.45
C GLY A 32 12.35 20.64 -10.28
N GLY A 33 13.60 20.20 -10.24
CA GLY A 33 14.09 19.04 -10.99
C GLY A 33 14.22 17.77 -10.15
N SER A 34 15.46 17.34 -9.87
CA SER A 34 15.75 16.06 -9.25
C SER A 34 16.61 16.17 -7.99
N ILE A 35 16.31 15.34 -7.00
CA ILE A 35 17.08 15.21 -5.75
C ILE A 35 17.55 13.77 -5.63
N ARG A 36 18.84 13.60 -5.35
CA ARG A 36 19.44 12.33 -4.93
C ARG A 36 20.21 12.53 -3.63
N ILE A 37 19.92 11.71 -2.62
CA ILE A 37 20.61 11.74 -1.33
C ILE A 37 21.07 10.31 -1.04
N GLU A 38 22.39 10.12 -0.99
CA GLU A 38 23.00 8.81 -0.66
C GLU A 38 22.94 8.55 0.86
N GLY A 39 23.12 9.59 1.68
CA GLY A 39 23.04 9.53 3.14
C GLY A 39 21.62 9.57 3.69
N THR A 40 21.51 9.77 5.01
CA THR A 40 20.24 9.93 5.72
C THR A 40 19.58 11.25 5.33
N THR A 41 18.27 11.24 5.14
CA THR A 41 17.49 12.46 4.92
C THR A 41 16.58 12.70 6.12
N THR A 42 16.76 13.84 6.79
CA THR A 42 15.88 14.29 7.87
C THR A 42 15.27 15.64 7.51
N SER A 43 13.94 15.70 7.46
CA SER A 43 13.24 16.94 7.08
C SER A 43 11.80 16.98 7.52
N SER A 44 11.25 18.17 7.79
CA SER A 44 9.80 18.31 7.99
C SER A 44 9.07 18.13 6.65
N ARG A 45 9.61 18.66 5.54
CA ARG A 45 8.91 18.64 4.26
C ARG A 45 9.86 18.49 3.07
N ILE A 46 9.55 17.51 2.22
CA ILE A 46 10.15 17.34 0.90
C ILE A 46 9.10 17.66 -0.17
N SER A 47 9.44 18.53 -1.11
CA SER A 47 8.61 18.93 -2.24
C SER A 47 9.41 18.89 -3.54
N VAL A 48 9.14 17.93 -4.41
CA VAL A 48 9.90 17.76 -5.66
C VAL A 48 8.97 17.75 -6.87
N GLY A 49 9.22 18.63 -7.85
CA GLY A 49 8.48 18.65 -9.11
C GLY A 49 8.75 17.40 -9.95
N GLY A 50 10.02 17.02 -10.09
CA GLY A 50 10.46 15.86 -10.85
C GLY A 50 10.62 14.60 -10.01
N THR A 51 11.86 14.28 -9.62
CA THR A 51 12.21 12.99 -8.99
C THR A 51 12.94 13.16 -7.67
N PHE A 52 12.48 12.47 -6.64
CA PHE A 52 13.18 12.35 -5.35
C PHE A 52 13.75 10.93 -5.21
N GLU A 53 15.03 10.81 -4.88
CA GLU A 53 15.70 9.53 -4.61
C GLU A 53 16.50 9.62 -3.30
N GLY A 54 15.97 9.06 -2.23
CA GLY A 54 16.68 8.89 -0.96
C GLY A 54 17.17 7.45 -0.82
N LYS A 55 18.47 7.22 -0.96
CA LYS A 55 19.08 5.87 -0.86
C LYS A 55 19.48 5.49 0.56
N GLY A 56 19.64 6.46 1.44
CA GLY A 56 19.73 6.23 2.88
C GLY A 56 18.35 6.19 3.54
N ARG A 57 18.36 6.14 4.86
CA ARG A 57 17.12 6.24 5.66
C ARG A 57 16.47 7.60 5.46
N VAL A 58 15.16 7.63 5.23
CA VAL A 58 14.38 8.85 5.07
C VAL A 58 13.44 9.00 6.26
N ASP A 59 13.70 9.99 7.12
CA ASP A 59 12.88 10.31 8.29
C ASP A 59 12.28 11.70 8.11
N VAL A 60 11.02 11.75 7.69
CA VAL A 60 10.37 13.01 7.33
C VAL A 60 8.93 13.09 7.80
N GLU A 61 8.37 14.29 7.89
CA GLU A 61 6.94 14.41 8.18
C GLU A 61 6.11 14.26 6.91
N THR A 62 6.47 14.97 5.84
CA THR A 62 5.69 14.98 4.59
C THR A 62 6.57 14.89 3.35
N ILE A 63 6.19 14.02 2.42
CA ILE A 63 6.77 13.93 1.07
C ILE A 63 5.69 14.30 0.05
N ILE A 64 5.98 15.29 -0.81
CA ILE A 64 5.14 15.65 -1.95
C ILE A 64 5.99 15.60 -3.22
N VAL A 65 5.63 14.72 -4.16
CA VAL A 65 6.37 14.60 -5.42
C VAL A 65 5.42 14.60 -6.61
N GLY A 66 5.64 15.50 -7.56
CA GLY A 66 4.84 15.55 -8.79
C GLY A 66 5.07 14.32 -9.67
N GLY A 67 6.34 13.92 -9.84
CA GLY A 67 6.74 12.76 -10.62
C GLY A 67 6.92 11.48 -9.80
N THR A 68 8.17 11.14 -9.51
CA THR A 68 8.55 9.84 -8.92
C THR A 68 9.32 10.04 -7.62
N ALA A 69 8.94 9.33 -6.56
CA ALA A 69 9.71 9.28 -5.33
C ALA A 69 10.19 7.85 -5.06
N LYS A 70 11.49 7.71 -4.80
CA LYS A 70 12.13 6.46 -4.38
C LYS A 70 12.78 6.68 -3.03
N VAL A 71 12.48 5.80 -2.08
CA VAL A 71 13.09 5.81 -0.76
C VAL A 71 13.65 4.43 -0.44
N ALA A 72 14.81 4.37 0.21
CA ALA A 72 15.35 3.11 0.66
C ALA A 72 14.57 2.54 1.85
N GLY A 73 13.78 3.35 2.55
CA GLY A 73 13.01 2.98 3.73
C GLY A 73 13.07 4.10 4.77
N GLY A 74 12.57 3.82 5.97
CA GLY A 74 12.55 4.80 7.07
C GLY A 74 11.14 5.08 7.58
N GLU A 75 10.87 6.34 7.87
CA GLU A 75 9.61 6.77 8.49
C GLU A 75 9.08 8.07 7.88
N VAL A 76 7.80 8.05 7.47
CA VAL A 76 7.07 9.24 7.05
C VAL A 76 5.89 9.50 7.99
N LYS A 77 6.06 10.45 8.92
CA LYS A 77 5.16 10.60 10.07
C LYS A 77 3.74 11.03 9.71
N ASN A 78 3.57 11.82 8.65
CA ASN A 78 2.26 12.38 8.27
C ASN A 78 1.76 11.82 6.94
N ARG A 79 2.34 12.25 5.81
CA ARG A 79 1.81 11.85 4.50
C ARG A 79 2.85 11.78 3.41
N ILE A 80 2.69 10.78 2.55
CA ILE A 80 3.34 10.64 1.24
C ILE A 80 2.29 10.94 0.18
N SER A 81 2.50 11.98 -0.63
CA SER A 81 1.65 12.35 -1.74
C SER A 81 2.45 12.37 -3.03
N VAL A 82 2.16 11.45 -3.95
CA VAL A 82 2.92 11.32 -5.20
C VAL A 82 1.99 11.28 -6.42
N GLY A 83 2.19 12.19 -7.37
CA GLY A 83 1.39 12.23 -8.59
C GLY A 83 1.61 11.00 -9.48
N GLY A 84 2.86 10.57 -9.62
CA GLY A 84 3.25 9.42 -10.44
C GLY A 84 3.47 8.13 -9.64
N THR A 85 4.73 7.84 -9.33
CA THR A 85 5.14 6.55 -8.77
C THR A 85 5.89 6.70 -7.46
N PHE A 86 5.52 5.92 -6.46
CA PHE A 86 6.22 5.81 -5.19
C PHE A 86 6.84 4.42 -5.03
N GLU A 87 8.12 4.35 -4.70
CA GLU A 87 8.83 3.10 -4.45
C GLU A 87 9.57 3.15 -3.12
N SER A 88 9.36 2.13 -2.28
CA SER A 88 10.20 1.85 -1.11
C SER A 88 10.93 0.52 -1.31
N SER A 89 12.26 0.52 -1.20
CA SER A 89 13.06 -0.70 -1.37
C SER A 89 13.36 -1.47 -0.07
N SER A 90 13.09 -0.87 1.09
CA SER A 90 13.14 -1.54 2.40
C SER A 90 11.95 -1.12 3.27
N PRO A 91 11.81 -1.68 4.50
CA PRO A 91 10.72 -1.37 5.41
C PRO A 91 10.45 0.13 5.58
N LEU A 92 9.18 0.48 5.46
CA LEU A 92 8.70 1.84 5.59
C LEU A 92 7.56 1.90 6.60
N LYS A 93 7.70 2.81 7.57
CA LYS A 93 6.59 3.25 8.42
C LYS A 93 6.01 4.53 7.84
N PHE A 94 4.70 4.59 7.70
CA PHE A 94 4.03 5.78 7.19
C PHE A 94 2.67 5.96 7.85
N ASN A 95 2.17 7.18 7.98
CA ASN A 95 0.79 7.37 8.40
C ASN A 95 -0.15 7.25 7.19
N ALA A 96 -0.03 8.13 6.20
CA ALA A 96 -0.84 8.09 4.98
C ALA A 96 -0.01 8.03 3.69
N ILE A 97 -0.41 7.18 2.74
CA ILE A 97 0.05 7.17 1.34
C ILE A 97 -1.12 7.57 0.45
N ASP A 98 -0.89 8.53 -0.44
CA ASP A 98 -1.82 9.01 -1.46
C ASP A 98 -1.07 9.12 -2.80
N VAL A 99 -1.31 8.18 -3.70
CA VAL A 99 -0.56 8.08 -4.96
C VAL A 99 -1.48 7.90 -6.15
N GLY A 100 -1.39 8.81 -7.12
CA GLY A 100 -2.23 8.77 -8.32
C GLY A 100 -1.95 7.55 -9.21
N GLY A 101 -0.67 7.21 -9.39
CA GLY A 101 -0.24 6.12 -10.27
C GLY A 101 0.02 4.80 -9.54
N ARG A 102 1.28 4.55 -9.19
CA ARG A 102 1.74 3.23 -8.72
C ARG A 102 2.52 3.34 -7.41
N VAL A 103 2.24 2.41 -6.50
CA VAL A 103 2.99 2.23 -5.26
C VAL A 103 3.66 0.86 -5.28
N THR A 104 4.97 0.82 -5.01
CA THR A 104 5.70 -0.42 -4.75
C THR A 104 6.37 -0.33 -3.38
N LEU A 105 6.00 -1.22 -2.45
CA LEU A 105 6.59 -1.30 -1.13
C LEU A 105 7.30 -2.65 -0.97
N THR A 106 8.59 -2.60 -0.65
CA THR A 106 9.42 -3.79 -0.45
C THR A 106 9.75 -3.96 1.02
N GLY A 107 9.73 -5.20 1.51
CA GLY A 107 9.89 -5.49 2.93
C GLY A 107 8.61 -5.25 3.76
N GLY A 108 8.71 -5.45 5.07
CA GLY A 108 7.58 -5.27 5.99
C GLY A 108 7.22 -3.79 6.15
N CYS A 109 6.00 -3.42 5.82
CA CYS A 109 5.52 -2.04 5.88
C CYS A 109 4.35 -1.91 6.86
N GLU A 110 4.32 -0.76 7.55
CA GLU A 110 3.28 -0.45 8.52
C GLU A 110 2.77 0.96 8.27
N GLY A 111 1.46 1.10 8.10
CA GLY A 111 0.86 2.41 8.11
C GLY A 111 -0.61 2.45 8.46
N GLU A 112 -1.25 3.60 8.30
CA GLU A 112 -2.67 3.76 8.63
C GLU A 112 -3.52 3.76 7.38
N ARG A 113 -3.29 4.70 6.46
CA ARG A 113 -4.12 4.87 5.26
C ARG A 113 -3.31 4.71 3.99
N VAL A 114 -3.83 3.93 3.05
CA VAL A 114 -3.26 3.78 1.71
C VAL A 114 -4.35 4.07 0.69
N ASN A 115 -4.20 5.16 -0.05
CA ASN A 115 -5.03 5.52 -1.19
C ASN A 115 -4.18 5.47 -2.47
N VAL A 116 -4.55 4.61 -3.42
CA VAL A 116 -3.84 4.48 -4.69
C VAL A 116 -4.81 4.49 -5.86
N GLY A 117 -4.68 5.47 -6.76
CA GLY A 117 -5.54 5.56 -7.95
C GLY A 117 -5.34 4.40 -8.91
N GLY A 118 -4.08 3.97 -9.12
CA GLY A 118 -3.73 2.90 -10.05
C GLY A 118 -3.45 1.56 -9.37
N THR A 119 -2.19 1.28 -9.05
CA THR A 119 -1.75 -0.06 -8.61
C THR A 119 -0.92 -0.01 -7.34
N LEU A 120 -1.33 -0.79 -6.34
CA LEU A 120 -0.57 -1.05 -5.13
C LEU A 120 0.13 -2.42 -5.24
N ARG A 121 1.46 -2.44 -5.11
CA ARG A 121 2.26 -3.66 -5.00
C ARG A 121 3.04 -3.63 -3.69
N VAL A 122 2.90 -4.69 -2.90
CA VAL A 122 3.67 -4.88 -1.68
C VAL A 122 4.30 -6.27 -1.71
N GLU A 123 5.63 -6.34 -1.64
CA GLU A 123 6.34 -7.62 -1.70
C GLU A 123 6.51 -8.28 -0.32
N GLY A 124 6.41 -7.51 0.76
CA GLY A 124 6.48 -8.00 2.13
C GLY A 124 5.13 -8.03 2.84
N ASP A 125 5.18 -8.10 4.18
CA ASP A 125 3.99 -8.01 5.02
C ASP A 125 3.49 -6.56 5.07
N LEU A 126 2.17 -6.37 5.12
CA LEU A 126 1.55 -5.05 5.22
C LEU A 126 0.61 -4.99 6.41
N LYS A 127 0.88 -4.07 7.33
CA LYS A 127 -0.06 -3.64 8.37
C LYS A 127 -0.66 -2.30 8.00
N PHE A 128 -1.99 -2.20 8.04
CA PHE A 128 -2.73 -1.00 7.66
C PHE A 128 -3.97 -0.80 8.53
N ALA A 129 -4.51 0.42 8.59
CA ALA A 129 -5.88 0.63 9.08
C ALA A 129 -6.86 0.50 7.92
N GLY A 130 -6.68 1.26 6.83
CA GLY A 130 -7.55 1.21 5.65
C GLY A 130 -6.76 1.28 4.34
N ILE A 131 -7.17 0.45 3.37
CA ILE A 131 -6.68 0.50 1.99
C ILE A 131 -7.86 0.83 1.07
N ASP A 132 -7.64 1.79 0.17
CA ASP A 132 -8.52 2.19 -0.92
C ASP A 132 -7.70 2.20 -2.21
N VAL A 133 -8.03 1.33 -3.17
CA VAL A 133 -7.31 1.22 -4.44
C VAL A 133 -8.29 1.20 -5.60
N GLY A 134 -8.21 2.20 -6.48
CA GLY A 134 -9.09 2.29 -7.64
C GLY A 134 -8.88 1.15 -8.66
N GLY A 135 -7.62 0.76 -8.89
CA GLY A 135 -7.26 -0.30 -9.83
C GLY A 135 -7.04 -1.67 -9.19
N SER A 136 -5.78 -2.00 -8.90
CA SER A 136 -5.42 -3.33 -8.38
C SER A 136 -4.43 -3.28 -7.22
N ALA A 137 -4.63 -4.18 -6.26
CA ALA A 137 -3.78 -4.33 -5.09
C ALA A 137 -3.19 -5.75 -5.07
N ARG A 138 -1.86 -5.86 -5.01
CA ARG A 138 -1.14 -7.13 -4.87
C ARG A 138 -0.23 -7.06 -3.66
N ILE A 139 -0.42 -7.98 -2.72
CA ILE A 139 0.41 -8.15 -1.52
C ILE A 139 0.98 -9.56 -1.57
N SER A 140 2.29 -9.73 -1.73
CA SER A 140 2.90 -11.04 -1.94
C SER A 140 2.97 -11.91 -0.66
N SER A 141 2.86 -11.30 0.53
CA SER A 141 2.91 -12.00 1.83
C SER A 141 1.60 -11.81 2.62
N ASP A 142 1.67 -11.53 3.93
CA ASP A 142 0.51 -11.35 4.79
C ASP A 142 0.01 -9.90 4.81
N ALA A 143 -1.31 -9.72 4.89
CA ALA A 143 -1.97 -8.42 4.96
C ALA A 143 -2.88 -8.36 6.19
N GLN A 144 -2.68 -7.38 7.06
CA GLN A 144 -3.45 -7.22 8.30
C GLN A 144 -3.96 -5.79 8.49
N GLY A 145 -5.27 -5.63 8.71
CA GLY A 145 -5.84 -4.30 8.95
C GLY A 145 -7.31 -4.24 9.34
N GLN A 146 -7.96 -3.08 9.14
CA GLN A 146 -9.38 -2.91 9.43
C GLN A 146 -10.23 -3.15 8.17
N THR A 147 -9.98 -2.38 7.11
CA THR A 147 -10.82 -2.41 5.90
C THR A 147 -9.98 -2.35 4.63
N ILE A 148 -10.45 -3.05 3.59
CA ILE A 148 -9.93 -2.93 2.23
C ILE A 148 -11.10 -2.64 1.29
N ASP A 149 -10.94 -1.63 0.45
CA ASP A 149 -11.76 -1.35 -0.72
C ASP A 149 -10.87 -1.36 -1.97
N VAL A 150 -11.21 -2.21 -2.96
CA VAL A 150 -10.49 -2.29 -4.22
C VAL A 150 -11.47 -2.32 -5.39
N GLY A 151 -11.39 -1.34 -6.28
CA GLY A 151 -12.28 -1.27 -7.45
C GLY A 151 -12.12 -2.45 -8.41
N GLY A 152 -10.88 -2.89 -8.67
CA GLY A 152 -10.57 -3.97 -9.60
C GLY A 152 -10.23 -5.31 -8.93
N LYS A 153 -8.93 -5.61 -8.79
CA LYS A 153 -8.46 -6.92 -8.30
C LYS A 153 -7.61 -6.77 -7.03
N LEU A 154 -7.94 -7.57 -6.02
CA LEU A 154 -7.11 -7.80 -4.84
C LEU A 154 -6.47 -9.19 -4.93
N ALA A 155 -5.15 -9.27 -4.72
CA ALA A 155 -4.42 -10.53 -4.61
C ALA A 155 -3.48 -10.49 -3.40
N VAL A 156 -3.69 -11.38 -2.44
CA VAL A 156 -2.86 -11.58 -1.26
C VAL A 156 -2.22 -12.96 -1.34
N GLY A 157 -0.89 -13.04 -1.31
CA GLY A 157 -0.15 -14.28 -1.54
C GLY A 157 -0.29 -15.29 -0.41
N LYS A 158 -0.51 -14.83 0.82
CA LYS A 158 -0.71 -15.68 2.01
C LYS A 158 -2.04 -15.37 2.70
N ASN A 159 -2.00 -14.83 3.92
CA ASN A 159 -3.19 -14.57 4.73
C ASN A 159 -3.64 -13.12 4.61
N LEU A 160 -4.95 -12.93 4.48
CA LEU A 160 -5.60 -11.64 4.60
C LEU A 160 -6.45 -11.63 5.87
N THR A 161 -6.12 -10.77 6.84
CA THR A 161 -6.87 -10.65 8.10
C THR A 161 -7.38 -9.23 8.29
N LEU A 162 -8.69 -9.07 8.27
CA LEU A 162 -9.40 -7.80 8.47
C LEU A 162 -10.28 -7.87 9.71
N LYS A 163 -10.23 -6.84 10.54
CA LYS A 163 -11.18 -6.66 11.65
C LYS A 163 -12.54 -6.13 11.20
N GLY A 164 -12.60 -5.59 9.98
CA GLY A 164 -13.79 -4.98 9.38
C GLY A 164 -14.15 -5.63 8.05
N LYS A 165 -14.49 -4.81 7.06
CA LYS A 165 -15.02 -5.24 5.76
C LYS A 165 -13.91 -5.38 4.70
N LEU A 166 -14.05 -6.41 3.87
CA LEU A 166 -13.44 -6.49 2.55
C LEU A 166 -14.49 -6.13 1.49
N ASP A 167 -14.21 -5.12 0.66
CA ASP A 167 -14.98 -4.82 -0.56
C ASP A 167 -14.08 -4.86 -1.79
N VAL A 168 -14.47 -5.63 -2.80
CA VAL A 168 -13.72 -5.74 -4.05
C VAL A 168 -14.70 -5.76 -5.22
N GLY A 169 -14.60 -4.78 -6.12
CA GLY A 169 -15.50 -4.68 -7.28
C GLY A 169 -15.33 -5.82 -8.28
N GLY A 170 -14.09 -6.26 -8.52
CA GLY A 170 -13.77 -7.35 -9.44
C GLY A 170 -13.49 -8.67 -8.75
N ALA A 171 -12.21 -9.02 -8.57
CA ALA A 171 -11.80 -10.32 -8.08
C ALA A 171 -10.92 -10.23 -6.83
N ALA A 172 -11.18 -11.07 -5.84
CA ALA A 172 -10.39 -11.18 -4.62
C ALA A 172 -9.73 -12.56 -4.54
N GLU A 173 -8.43 -12.59 -4.33
CA GLU A 173 -7.63 -13.81 -4.22
C GLU A 173 -6.79 -13.77 -2.94
N ALA A 174 -6.90 -14.81 -2.10
CA ALA A 174 -6.02 -15.04 -0.95
C ALA A 174 -5.36 -16.42 -1.12
N GLY A 175 -4.03 -16.53 -1.01
CA GLY A 175 -3.36 -17.82 -1.17
C GLY A 175 -3.72 -18.83 -0.08
N GLU A 176 -3.91 -18.34 1.14
CA GLU A 176 -4.19 -19.14 2.33
C GLU A 176 -5.58 -18.80 2.90
N VAL A 177 -5.61 -18.11 4.04
CA VAL A 177 -6.85 -17.80 4.77
C VAL A 177 -7.25 -16.35 4.55
N LEU A 178 -8.52 -16.14 4.22
CA LEU A 178 -9.17 -14.83 4.23
C LEU A 178 -10.07 -14.74 5.46
N LYS A 179 -9.70 -13.89 6.43
CA LYS A 179 -10.49 -13.57 7.61
C LYS A 179 -11.00 -12.13 7.53
N ALA A 180 -12.29 -11.93 7.68
CA ALA A 180 -12.89 -10.59 7.75
C ALA A 180 -14.16 -10.59 8.62
N ARG A 181 -14.69 -9.42 8.97
CA ARG A 181 -16.06 -9.35 9.52
C ARG A 181 -17.11 -9.57 8.42
N SER A 182 -16.87 -9.01 7.25
CA SER A 182 -17.76 -9.16 6.09
C SER A 182 -16.96 -9.11 4.81
N VAL A 183 -17.34 -9.93 3.84
CA VAL A 183 -16.69 -10.03 2.53
C VAL A 183 -17.72 -9.71 1.45
N SER A 184 -17.41 -8.75 0.59
CA SER A 184 -18.19 -8.35 -0.57
C SER A 184 -17.27 -8.39 -1.79
N VAL A 185 -17.58 -9.24 -2.77
CA VAL A 185 -16.80 -9.35 -4.00
C VAL A 185 -17.74 -9.37 -5.20
N GLY A 186 -17.63 -8.40 -6.10
CA GLY A 186 -18.54 -8.27 -7.25
C GLY A 186 -18.38 -9.40 -8.27
N GLY A 187 -17.16 -9.88 -8.50
CA GLY A 187 -16.85 -10.92 -9.49
C GLY A 187 -16.57 -12.28 -8.85
N SER A 188 -15.31 -12.56 -8.53
CA SER A 188 -14.89 -13.88 -8.04
C SER A 188 -14.02 -13.82 -6.79
N LEU A 189 -14.28 -14.75 -5.88
CA LEU A 189 -13.52 -14.93 -4.64
C LEU A 189 -12.80 -16.27 -4.70
N LYS A 190 -11.47 -16.24 -4.55
CA LYS A 190 -10.63 -17.44 -4.48
C LYS A 190 -9.81 -17.44 -3.20
N ALA A 191 -9.90 -18.50 -2.41
CA ALA A 191 -9.03 -18.68 -1.25
C ALA A 191 -8.80 -20.16 -0.93
N ARG A 192 -7.81 -20.52 -0.09
CA ARG A 192 -7.82 -21.88 0.49
C ARG A 192 -9.00 -22.01 1.45
N ARG A 193 -9.18 -21.02 2.33
CA ARG A 193 -10.27 -20.96 3.33
C ARG A 193 -10.76 -19.52 3.50
N VAL A 194 -12.07 -19.34 3.61
CA VAL A 194 -12.69 -18.04 3.91
C VAL A 194 -13.41 -18.14 5.25
N GLU A 195 -13.16 -17.18 6.13
CA GLU A 195 -13.86 -17.01 7.41
C GLU A 195 -14.38 -15.58 7.51
N ALA A 196 -15.70 -15.42 7.49
CA ALA A 196 -16.34 -14.15 7.79
C ALA A 196 -17.16 -14.26 9.07
N GLU A 197 -17.16 -13.22 9.91
CA GLU A 197 -18.04 -13.19 11.11
C GLU A 197 -19.51 -13.12 10.69
N ASN A 198 -19.86 -12.19 9.81
CA ASN A 198 -21.26 -11.90 9.46
C ASN A 198 -21.65 -12.50 8.12
N SER A 199 -21.03 -12.05 7.02
CA SER A 199 -21.47 -12.49 5.69
C SER A 199 -20.37 -12.52 4.65
N VAL A 200 -20.58 -13.39 3.67
CA VAL A 200 -19.81 -13.47 2.42
C VAL A 200 -20.78 -13.29 1.26
N ARG A 201 -20.65 -12.20 0.51
CA ARG A 201 -21.41 -11.93 -0.71
C ARG A 201 -20.49 -11.96 -1.91
N VAL A 202 -20.78 -12.82 -2.87
CA VAL A 202 -20.00 -12.90 -4.11
C VAL A 202 -20.91 -12.89 -5.33
N GLY A 203 -20.69 -11.99 -6.27
CA GLY A 203 -21.58 -11.84 -7.42
C GLY A 203 -21.48 -12.97 -8.45
N GLY A 204 -20.29 -13.55 -8.65
CA GLY A 204 -20.02 -14.54 -9.68
C GLY A 204 -19.61 -15.91 -9.13
N ARG A 205 -18.37 -16.06 -8.69
CA ARG A 205 -17.81 -17.39 -8.40
C ARG A 205 -17.03 -17.43 -7.10
N ILE A 206 -17.30 -18.45 -6.28
CA ILE A 206 -16.54 -18.74 -5.07
C ILE A 206 -15.75 -20.02 -5.30
N GLU A 207 -14.42 -19.96 -5.18
CA GLU A 207 -13.54 -21.11 -5.29
C GLU A 207 -12.72 -21.25 -4.01
N THR A 208 -13.03 -22.29 -3.23
CA THR A 208 -12.33 -22.60 -1.98
C THR A 208 -11.95 -24.08 -1.89
N LYS A 209 -10.81 -24.37 -1.27
CA LYS A 209 -10.35 -25.75 -1.08
C LYS A 209 -10.87 -26.36 0.21
N GLU A 210 -10.86 -25.59 1.30
CA GLU A 210 -11.31 -26.00 2.63
C GLU A 210 -12.67 -25.44 3.01
N GLY A 211 -13.19 -24.54 2.18
CA GLY A 211 -14.54 -24.02 2.29
C GLY A 211 -14.65 -22.58 2.76
N VAL A 212 -15.91 -22.16 2.89
CA VAL A 212 -16.34 -20.85 3.39
C VAL A 212 -17.10 -21.05 4.69
N LYS A 213 -16.73 -20.29 5.74
CA LYS A 213 -17.45 -20.21 7.00
C LYS A 213 -17.95 -18.78 7.23
N ALA A 214 -19.26 -18.59 7.39
CA ALA A 214 -19.87 -17.30 7.73
C ALA A 214 -21.28 -17.49 8.32
N ALA A 215 -21.86 -16.48 8.99
CA ALA A 215 -23.27 -16.56 9.38
C ALA A 215 -24.23 -16.53 8.17
N SER A 216 -23.84 -15.86 7.09
CA SER A 216 -24.59 -15.87 5.83
C SER A 216 -23.67 -15.90 4.61
N VAL A 217 -24.03 -16.71 3.61
CA VAL A 217 -23.32 -16.77 2.32
C VAL A 217 -24.32 -16.50 1.21
N GLU A 218 -24.11 -15.42 0.47
CA GLU A 218 -24.93 -15.00 -0.66
C GLU A 218 -24.10 -15.09 -1.94
N ILE A 219 -24.71 -15.68 -3.00
CA ILE A 219 -24.11 -15.72 -4.32
C ILE A 219 -25.05 -15.13 -5.37
N GLY A 220 -24.50 -14.41 -6.35
CA GLY A 220 -25.27 -13.79 -7.42
C GLY A 220 -25.94 -14.79 -8.36
N ARG A 221 -26.82 -14.29 -9.23
CA ARG A 221 -27.60 -15.12 -10.18
C ARG A 221 -26.64 -15.87 -11.12
N LYS A 222 -26.84 -17.20 -11.22
CA LYS A 222 -25.96 -18.13 -11.96
C LYS A 222 -24.55 -18.24 -11.39
N GLY A 223 -24.34 -17.83 -10.14
CA GLY A 223 -23.04 -18.00 -9.52
C GLY A 223 -22.72 -19.45 -9.19
N GLU A 224 -21.43 -19.74 -9.15
CA GLU A 224 -20.91 -21.08 -8.90
C GLU A 224 -20.09 -21.09 -7.61
N ILE A 225 -20.33 -22.10 -6.77
CA ILE A 225 -19.51 -22.37 -5.59
C ILE A 225 -18.79 -23.69 -5.80
N ILE A 226 -17.46 -23.65 -5.69
CA ILE A 226 -16.61 -24.83 -5.66
C ILE A 226 -15.93 -24.86 -4.29
N GLY A 227 -16.28 -25.85 -3.49
CA GLY A 227 -15.82 -26.01 -2.12
C GLY A 227 -16.97 -26.20 -1.13
N VAL A 228 -16.64 -26.52 0.12
CA VAL A 228 -17.63 -26.72 1.19
C VAL A 228 -18.12 -25.35 1.68
N VAL A 229 -19.41 -25.21 1.97
CA VAL A 229 -19.96 -24.00 2.59
C VAL A 229 -20.57 -24.39 3.92
N VAL A 230 -20.15 -23.70 4.99
CA VAL A 230 -20.70 -23.84 6.33
C VAL A 230 -21.29 -22.48 6.72
N ALA A 231 -22.62 -22.41 6.72
CA ALA A 231 -23.33 -21.29 7.30
C ALA A 231 -23.69 -21.63 8.76
N GLU A 232 -23.26 -20.82 9.72
CA GLU A 232 -23.71 -20.97 11.12
C GLU A 232 -25.02 -20.19 11.30
N GLU A 233 -26.06 -20.88 11.80
CA GLU A 233 -27.40 -20.33 12.08
C GLU A 233 -27.46 -19.60 13.42
#